data_AF-A0A931ZP93-F1
#
_entry.id   AF-A0A931ZP93-F1
#
_cell.length_a   1.000
_cell.length_b   1.000
_cell.length_c   1.000
_cell.angle_alpha   90.00
_cell.angle_beta   90.00
_cell.angle_gamma   90.00
#
_symmetry.space_group_name_H-M   'P 1'
#
loop_
_entity.id
_entity.type
_entity.pdbx_description
1 polymer ?
#
loop_
_entity_poly.entity_id
_entity_poly.type
_entity_poly.pdbx_seq_one_letter_code
_entity_poly.pdbx_strand_id
1 'polypeptide(L)'
;MITFYNWECPPRFLDIDGGISYLVDLDKIFKGQKIDKFTELPRVVSQSKREIRILKKLNSLGLKYRFVKIIADTNAYYLTPESLQRYGEQNVKRKFLEFKTKIEGGILKYPARTKVFLFTELIKDYQQLYDKSFQKALKLLKQDKLVSKWWIAEQLKRTKEHVGINEAEKLQEFCFRTIASYAAEGLVFGRLSKTRFFANCVWLNIEEADERTITITNSLRIKEGKDPLPMLFM
;
A
#
# COMPACT_ATOMS: atom_id res chain seq x y z
N MET A 1 8.48 -9.09 -20.44
CA MET A 1 8.49 -7.75 -19.84
C MET A 1 8.13 -7.89 -18.38
N ILE A 2 8.95 -7.34 -17.48
CA ILE A 2 8.75 -7.39 -16.02
C ILE A 2 8.05 -6.10 -15.58
N THR A 3 7.16 -6.19 -14.59
CA THR A 3 6.53 -5.01 -13.97
C THR A 3 7.06 -4.85 -12.56
N PHE A 4 8.04 -3.98 -12.36
CA PHE A 4 8.43 -3.59 -11.01
C PHE A 4 7.41 -2.59 -10.48
N TYR A 5 6.94 -2.79 -9.25
CA TYR A 5 6.00 -1.85 -8.65
C TYR A 5 6.35 -1.53 -7.22
N ASN A 6 5.96 -0.34 -6.77
CA ASN A 6 5.94 0.00 -5.37
C ASN A 6 4.71 0.82 -5.01
N TRP A 7 4.43 0.88 -3.72
CA TRP A 7 3.30 1.60 -3.20
C TRP A 7 3.60 3.10 -3.06
N GLU A 8 2.55 3.89 -2.95
CA GLU A 8 2.50 5.24 -2.41
C GLU A 8 1.32 5.26 -1.44
N CYS A 9 1.61 5.51 -0.16
CA CYS A 9 0.60 5.63 0.86
C CYS A 9 0.03 7.06 0.78
N PRO A 10 -1.29 7.26 0.58
CA PRO A 10 -1.87 8.58 0.67
C PRO A 10 -1.57 9.21 2.04
N PRO A 11 -1.07 10.46 2.07
CA PRO A 11 -0.83 11.16 3.33
C PRO A 11 -2.13 11.27 4.13
N ARG A 12 -2.01 11.06 5.43
CA ARG A 12 -3.10 11.14 6.40
C ARG A 12 -2.63 11.80 7.68
N PHE A 13 -3.56 12.31 8.46
CA PHE A 13 -3.33 12.83 9.80
C PHE A 13 -4.43 12.36 10.74
N LEU A 14 -4.18 12.45 12.05
CA LEU A 14 -5.23 12.28 13.06
C LEU A 14 -5.89 13.64 13.31
N ASP A 15 -7.19 13.72 13.13
CA ASP A 15 -7.93 14.93 13.44
C ASP A 15 -8.12 15.11 14.96
N ILE A 16 -8.79 16.20 15.36
CA ILE A 16 -8.99 16.56 16.77
C ILE A 16 -9.75 15.50 17.57
N ASP A 17 -10.57 14.68 16.91
CA ASP A 17 -11.35 13.60 17.52
C ASP A 17 -10.65 12.24 17.38
N GLY A 18 -9.40 12.21 16.89
CA GLY A 18 -8.63 11.00 16.65
C GLY A 18 -9.07 10.19 15.42
N GLY A 19 -9.90 10.77 14.54
CA GLY A 19 -10.29 10.18 13.27
C GLY A 19 -9.19 10.32 12.22
N ILE A 20 -8.99 9.28 11.41
CA ILE A 20 -8.02 9.32 10.31
C ILE A 20 -8.60 10.15 9.16
N SER A 21 -7.86 11.18 8.73
CA SER A 21 -8.27 12.02 7.60
C SER A 21 -7.23 12.01 6.50
N TYR A 22 -7.72 11.87 5.27
CA TYR A 22 -6.93 12.01 4.04
C TYR A 22 -7.04 13.42 3.42
N LEU A 23 -7.82 14.32 4.04
CA LEU A 23 -8.03 15.68 3.55
C LEU A 23 -6.87 16.60 3.93
N VAL A 24 -5.69 16.28 3.43
CA VAL A 24 -4.46 17.02 3.70
C VAL A 24 -4.20 18.11 2.65
N ASP A 25 -3.41 19.11 3.04
CA ASP A 25 -2.81 20.07 2.11
C ASP A 25 -1.64 19.41 1.36
N LEU A 26 -1.93 18.87 0.18
CA LEU A 26 -0.95 18.16 -0.65
C LEU A 26 0.21 19.06 -1.11
N ASP A 27 0.03 20.38 -1.21
CA ASP A 27 1.13 21.26 -1.61
C ASP A 27 2.19 21.34 -0.52
N LYS A 28 1.78 21.38 0.75
CA LYS A 28 2.69 21.28 1.90
C LYS A 28 3.39 19.93 1.96
N ILE A 29 2.63 18.83 1.80
CA ILE A 29 3.18 17.47 1.80
C ILE A 29 4.28 17.32 0.73
N PHE A 30 4.04 17.80 -0.50
CA PHE A 30 5.02 17.67 -1.58
C PHE A 30 6.23 18.61 -1.45
N LYS A 31 6.16 19.61 -0.56
CA LYS A 31 7.32 20.40 -0.11
C LYS A 31 8.09 19.73 1.05
N GLY A 32 7.67 18.53 1.48
CA GLY A 32 8.28 17.80 2.60
C GLY A 32 7.79 18.24 3.97
N GLN A 33 6.71 19.02 4.05
CA GLN A 33 6.14 19.47 5.32
C GLN A 33 5.10 18.47 5.81
N LYS A 34 5.29 17.94 7.02
CA LYS A 34 4.31 17.09 7.70
C LYS A 34 3.28 17.94 8.44
N ILE A 35 2.04 17.46 8.54
CA ILE A 35 0.98 18.12 9.33
C ILE A 35 1.15 17.76 10.81
N ASP A 36 1.38 16.48 11.08
CA ASP A 36 1.69 15.96 12.41
C ASP A 36 2.86 14.95 12.33
N LYS A 37 3.23 14.36 13.47
CA LYS A 37 4.31 13.37 13.52
C LYS A 37 4.01 12.08 12.74
N PHE A 38 2.74 11.75 12.53
CA PHE A 38 2.26 10.53 11.89
C PHE A 38 2.07 10.67 10.38
N THR A 39 2.04 11.90 9.87
CA THR A 39 1.87 12.20 8.46
C THR A 39 3.05 11.62 7.67
N GLU A 40 2.75 10.65 6.81
CA GLU A 40 3.73 10.05 5.92
C GLU A 40 4.01 11.00 4.75
N LEU A 41 5.29 11.18 4.42
CA LEU A 41 5.70 11.86 3.20
C LEU A 41 5.76 10.84 2.06
N PRO A 42 5.18 11.16 0.88
CA PRO A 42 5.23 10.29 -0.29
C PRO A 42 6.66 9.91 -0.66
N ARG A 43 6.86 8.71 -1.21
CA ARG A 43 8.22 8.23 -1.55
C ARG A 43 8.85 9.06 -2.66
N VAL A 44 8.05 9.59 -3.58
CA VAL A 44 8.52 10.55 -4.59
C VAL A 44 9.08 11.85 -3.98
N VAL A 45 8.80 12.14 -2.71
CA VAL A 45 9.35 13.26 -1.93
C VAL A 45 10.51 12.77 -1.06
N SER A 46 10.27 11.78 -0.21
CA SER A 46 11.20 11.35 0.84
C SER A 46 12.31 10.39 0.35
N GLN A 47 12.05 9.62 -0.70
CA GLN A 47 12.93 8.55 -1.20
C GLN A 47 13.33 8.71 -2.67
N SER A 48 12.94 9.80 -3.33
CA SER A 48 13.13 10.05 -4.78
C SER A 48 14.54 9.71 -5.29
N LYS A 49 15.57 10.20 -4.59
CA LYS A 49 16.98 9.96 -4.97
C LYS A 49 17.34 8.46 -4.94
N ARG A 50 16.86 7.73 -3.94
CA ARG A 50 17.07 6.28 -3.81
C ARG A 50 16.35 5.53 -4.92
N GLU A 51 15.09 5.88 -5.19
CA GLU A 51 14.32 5.26 -6.28
C GLU A 51 14.96 5.50 -7.65
N ILE A 52 15.40 6.73 -7.94
CA ILE A 52 16.10 7.05 -9.20
C ILE A 52 17.38 6.22 -9.34
N ARG A 53 18.18 6.09 -8.27
CA ARG A 53 19.41 5.28 -8.28
C ARG A 53 19.11 3.81 -8.58
N ILE A 54 18.08 3.26 -7.95
CA ILE A 54 17.61 1.89 -8.17
C ILE A 54 17.18 1.69 -9.63
N LEU A 55 16.38 2.60 -10.18
CA LEU A 55 15.90 2.51 -11.55
C LEU A 55 17.04 2.64 -12.57
N LYS A 56 18.06 3.49 -12.30
CA LYS A 56 19.29 3.54 -13.11
C LYS A 56 20.02 2.19 -13.11
N LYS A 57 20.15 1.55 -11.94
CA LYS A 57 20.75 0.22 -11.81
C LYS A 57 19.96 -0.84 -12.58
N LEU A 58 18.64 -0.82 -12.52
CA LEU A 58 17.80 -1.76 -13.28
C LEU A 58 17.94 -1.54 -14.80
N ASN A 59 18.06 -0.29 -15.26
CA ASN A 59 18.33 0.02 -16.65
C ASN A 59 19.70 -0.50 -17.11
N SER A 60 20.75 -0.35 -16.29
CA SER A 60 22.11 -0.81 -16.64
C SER A 60 22.21 -2.33 -16.75
N LEU A 61 21.28 -3.08 -16.17
CA LEU A 61 21.19 -4.54 -16.32
C LEU A 61 20.60 -4.98 -17.67
N GLY A 62 20.17 -4.04 -18.53
CA GLY A 62 19.57 -4.37 -19.84
C GLY A 62 18.18 -5.02 -19.75
N LEU A 63 17.51 -4.92 -18.59
CA LEU A 63 16.21 -5.54 -18.37
C LEU A 63 15.10 -4.81 -19.14
N LYS A 64 14.26 -5.57 -19.85
CA LYS A 64 13.02 -5.03 -20.43
C LYS A 64 11.91 -4.98 -19.37
N TYR A 65 11.84 -3.86 -18.66
CA TYR A 65 10.84 -3.64 -17.60
C TYR A 65 10.07 -2.33 -17.78
N ARG A 66 9.01 -2.18 -16.98
CA ARG A 66 8.38 -0.89 -16.66
C ARG A 66 8.24 -0.76 -15.16
N PHE A 67 8.15 0.48 -14.70
CA PHE A 67 7.95 0.78 -13.29
C PHE A 67 6.52 1.26 -13.05
N VAL A 68 5.90 0.83 -11.95
CA VAL A 68 4.55 1.24 -11.58
C VAL A 68 4.51 1.71 -10.14
N LYS A 69 3.92 2.89 -9.95
CA LYS A 69 3.53 3.42 -8.64
C LYS A 69 2.07 3.09 -8.40
N ILE A 70 1.77 2.46 -7.26
CA ILE A 70 0.41 2.10 -6.88
C ILE A 70 0.02 2.93 -5.67
N ILE A 71 -1.05 3.70 -5.78
CA ILE A 71 -1.60 4.48 -4.67
C ILE A 71 -2.56 3.59 -3.89
N ALA A 72 -2.32 3.46 -2.58
CA ALA A 72 -3.13 2.64 -1.67
C ALA A 72 -4.47 3.32 -1.31
N ASP A 73 -5.27 3.66 -2.32
CA ASP A 73 -6.55 4.35 -2.14
C ASP A 73 -7.64 3.44 -1.53
N THR A 74 -7.46 2.12 -1.62
CA THR A 74 -8.28 1.12 -0.89
C THR A 74 -8.23 1.31 0.62
N ASN A 75 -7.21 1.98 1.19
CA ASN A 75 -7.10 2.18 2.63
C ASN A 75 -8.35 2.85 3.23
N ALA A 76 -8.96 3.80 2.53
CA ALA A 76 -10.18 4.46 3.01
C ALA A 76 -11.41 3.54 3.01
N TYR A 77 -11.42 2.48 2.21
CA TYR A 77 -12.57 1.57 2.09
C TYR A 77 -12.46 0.36 3.03
N TYR A 78 -11.24 -0.14 3.23
CA TYR A 78 -11.01 -1.38 3.97
C TYR A 78 -10.40 -1.16 5.36
N LEU A 79 -9.51 -0.17 5.51
CA LEU A 79 -8.85 0.10 6.78
C LEU A 79 -9.60 1.12 7.61
N THR A 80 -10.09 2.20 6.96
CA THR A 80 -10.70 3.35 7.64
C THR A 80 -12.02 3.80 6.99
N PRO A 81 -13.01 2.91 6.84
CA PRO A 81 -14.32 3.27 6.24
C PRO A 81 -15.01 4.44 6.93
N GLU A 82 -14.75 4.65 8.22
CA GLU A 82 -15.21 5.80 9.00
C GLU A 82 -14.75 7.13 8.41
N SER A 83 -13.58 7.17 7.75
CA SER A 83 -13.09 8.37 7.05
C SER A 83 -14.03 8.76 5.91
N LEU A 84 -14.56 7.78 5.17
CA LEU A 84 -15.47 8.03 4.06
C LEU A 84 -16.81 8.57 4.57
N GLN A 85 -17.30 8.02 5.68
CA GLN A 85 -18.55 8.47 6.31
C GLN A 85 -18.42 9.89 6.86
N ARG A 86 -17.31 10.18 7.54
CA ARG A 86 -17.06 11.46 8.22
C ARG A 86 -16.76 12.62 7.27
N TYR A 87 -15.95 12.37 6.24
CA TYR A 87 -15.46 13.44 5.35
C TYR A 87 -16.13 13.46 3.97
N GLY A 88 -16.97 12.47 3.70
CA GLY A 88 -17.65 12.30 2.42
C GLY A 88 -16.79 11.56 1.40
N GLU A 89 -17.31 10.46 0.87
CA GLU A 89 -16.61 9.59 -0.09
C GLU A 89 -16.05 10.35 -1.30
N GLN A 90 -16.83 11.28 -1.87
CA GLN A 90 -16.40 12.08 -3.02
C GLN A 90 -15.22 13.00 -2.70
N ASN A 91 -15.17 13.57 -1.49
CA ASN A 91 -14.06 14.41 -1.08
C ASN A 91 -12.76 13.60 -0.94
N VAL A 92 -12.85 12.42 -0.31
CA VAL A 92 -11.71 11.52 -0.15
C VAL A 92 -11.21 11.02 -1.51
N LYS A 93 -12.12 10.57 -2.39
CA LYS A 93 -11.78 10.18 -3.78
C LYS A 93 -11.08 11.29 -4.54
N ARG A 94 -11.61 12.52 -4.47
CA ARG A 94 -10.98 13.69 -5.10
C ARG A 94 -9.57 13.91 -4.58
N LYS A 95 -9.34 13.78 -3.27
CA LYS A 95 -7.98 13.91 -2.70
C LYS A 95 -7.03 12.81 -3.16
N PHE A 96 -7.49 11.57 -3.34
CA PHE A 96 -6.66 10.51 -3.93
C PHE A 96 -6.31 10.77 -5.40
N LEU A 97 -7.24 11.34 -6.17
CA LEU A 97 -6.97 11.76 -7.54
C LEU A 97 -5.97 12.92 -7.62
N GLU A 98 -6.13 13.94 -6.78
CA GLU A 98 -5.16 15.03 -6.66
C GLU A 98 -3.77 14.49 -6.26
N PHE A 99 -3.74 13.56 -5.30
CA PHE A 99 -2.51 12.89 -4.89
C PHE A 99 -1.84 12.15 -6.05
N LYS A 100 -2.63 11.41 -6.85
CA LYS A 100 -2.15 10.75 -8.07
C LYS A 100 -1.50 11.71 -9.04
N THR A 101 -2.16 12.82 -9.35
CA THR A 101 -1.61 13.85 -10.25
C THR A 101 -0.28 14.43 -9.72
N LYS A 102 -0.16 14.64 -8.41
CA LYS A 102 1.09 15.12 -7.81
C LYS A 102 2.20 14.08 -7.89
N ILE A 103 1.91 12.79 -7.65
CA ILE A 103 2.88 11.70 -7.86
C ILE A 103 3.33 11.65 -9.32
N GLU A 104 2.39 11.74 -10.28
CA GLU A 104 2.68 11.76 -11.72
C GLU A 104 3.64 12.90 -12.10
N GLY A 105 3.45 14.10 -11.55
CA GLY A 105 4.38 15.21 -11.72
C GLY A 105 5.76 14.97 -11.10
N GLY A 106 5.81 14.32 -9.93
CA GLY A 106 7.05 14.02 -9.22
C GLY A 106 7.94 12.95 -9.90
N ILE A 107 7.34 12.04 -10.65
CA ILE A 107 8.07 10.94 -11.33
C ILE A 107 8.60 11.31 -12.72
N LEU A 108 8.37 12.53 -13.22
CA LEU A 108 8.83 12.95 -14.56
C LEU A 108 10.36 12.81 -14.75
N LYS A 109 11.13 12.87 -13.66
CA LYS A 109 12.59 12.73 -13.66
C LYS A 109 13.07 11.28 -13.59
N TYR A 110 12.16 10.30 -13.54
CA TYR A 110 12.54 8.90 -13.35
C TYR A 110 13.15 8.37 -14.65
N PRO A 111 14.25 7.59 -14.58
CA PRO A 111 14.93 7.08 -15.76
C PRO A 111 14.20 5.89 -16.41
N ALA A 112 12.97 5.58 -15.98
CA ALA A 112 12.17 4.46 -16.43
C ALA A 112 10.78 4.93 -16.83
N ARG A 113 10.17 4.26 -17.82
CA ARG A 113 8.76 4.47 -18.15
C ARG A 113 7.91 4.09 -16.95
N THR A 114 7.45 5.10 -16.23
CA THR A 114 6.73 4.95 -14.97
C THR A 114 5.26 5.32 -15.17
N LYS A 115 4.35 4.51 -14.64
CA LYS A 115 2.92 4.82 -14.58
C LYS A 115 2.45 4.86 -13.14
N VAL A 116 1.42 5.66 -12.86
CA VAL A 116 0.77 5.73 -11.55
C VAL A 116 -0.64 5.21 -11.69
N PHE A 117 -1.07 4.35 -10.77
CA PHE A 117 -2.44 3.86 -10.69
C PHE A 117 -2.98 4.04 -9.28
N LEU A 118 -4.27 4.34 -9.17
CA LEU A 118 -5.01 4.01 -7.96
C LEU A 118 -5.11 2.48 -7.89
N PHE A 119 -5.03 1.90 -6.71
CA PHE A 119 -5.15 0.45 -6.58
C PHE A 119 -6.56 -0.01 -6.96
N THR A 120 -7.60 0.78 -6.68
CA THR A 120 -8.97 0.52 -7.17
C THR A 120 -9.05 0.42 -8.70
N GLU A 121 -8.26 1.19 -9.44
CA GLU A 121 -8.17 1.07 -10.91
C GLU A 121 -7.56 -0.28 -11.33
N LEU A 122 -6.55 -0.75 -10.59
CA LEU A 122 -5.88 -2.02 -10.88
C LEU A 122 -6.75 -3.23 -10.57
N ILE A 123 -7.54 -3.17 -9.49
CA ILE A 123 -8.31 -4.33 -9.01
C ILE A 123 -9.75 -4.35 -9.52
N LYS A 124 -10.18 -3.40 -10.36
CA LYS A 124 -11.57 -3.29 -10.82
C LYS A 124 -12.17 -4.62 -11.29
N ASP A 125 -11.44 -5.37 -12.12
CA ASP A 125 -11.89 -6.67 -12.65
C ASP A 125 -11.71 -7.84 -11.65
N TYR A 126 -11.02 -7.58 -10.54
CA TYR A 126 -10.74 -8.52 -9.45
C TYR A 126 -11.36 -8.08 -8.12
N GLN A 127 -12.29 -7.12 -8.14
CA GLN A 127 -12.87 -6.52 -6.93
C GLN A 127 -13.52 -7.59 -6.04
N GLN A 128 -14.33 -8.47 -6.64
CA GLN A 128 -14.93 -9.59 -5.91
C GLN A 128 -13.90 -10.57 -5.32
N LEU A 129 -12.78 -10.78 -6.01
CA LEU A 129 -11.69 -11.61 -5.47
C LEU A 129 -11.07 -10.91 -4.27
N TYR A 130 -10.78 -9.61 -4.37
CA TYR A 130 -10.23 -8.82 -3.28
C TYR A 130 -11.14 -8.87 -2.05
N ASP A 131 -12.43 -8.59 -2.21
CA ASP A 131 -13.41 -8.59 -1.12
C ASP A 131 -13.52 -9.95 -0.43
N LYS A 132 -13.65 -11.03 -1.21
CA LYS A 132 -13.71 -12.39 -0.66
C LYS A 132 -12.42 -12.75 0.09
N SER A 133 -11.27 -12.34 -0.45
CA SER A 133 -9.96 -12.61 0.15
C SER A 133 -9.78 -11.84 1.45
N PHE A 134 -10.17 -10.57 1.47
CA PHE A 134 -10.13 -9.70 2.65
C PHE A 134 -11.00 -10.27 3.77
N GLN A 135 -12.25 -10.64 3.48
CA GLN A 135 -13.16 -11.22 4.48
C GLN A 135 -12.66 -12.58 4.99
N LYS A 136 -12.12 -13.42 4.09
CA LYS A 136 -11.49 -14.69 4.47
C LYS A 136 -10.30 -14.46 5.39
N ALA A 137 -9.42 -13.51 5.08
CA ALA A 137 -8.27 -13.17 5.91
C ALA A 137 -8.69 -12.66 7.30
N LEU A 138 -9.66 -11.74 7.37
CA LEU A 138 -10.22 -11.28 8.65
C LEU A 138 -10.79 -12.42 9.49
N LYS A 139 -11.56 -13.33 8.89
CA LYS A 139 -12.11 -14.50 9.58
C LYS A 139 -10.99 -15.38 10.14
N LEU A 140 -9.94 -15.63 9.37
CA LEU A 140 -8.81 -16.44 9.79
C LEU A 140 -7.98 -15.75 10.89
N LEU A 141 -7.84 -14.43 10.86
CA LEU A 141 -7.16 -13.65 11.91
C LEU A 141 -7.89 -13.74 13.24
N LYS A 142 -9.21 -13.59 13.25
CA LYS A 142 -10.05 -13.75 14.46
C LYS A 142 -10.01 -15.16 15.05
N GLN A 143 -9.52 -16.14 14.30
CA GLN A 143 -9.36 -17.53 14.74
C GLN A 143 -7.89 -17.89 15.03
N ASP A 144 -6.96 -16.93 15.01
CA ASP A 144 -5.51 -17.15 15.15
C ASP A 144 -4.93 -18.14 14.11
N LYS A 145 -5.48 -18.15 12.88
CA LYS A 145 -5.15 -19.13 11.83
C LYS A 145 -4.44 -18.58 10.59
N LEU A 146 -4.32 -17.26 10.43
CA LEU A 146 -3.69 -16.67 9.23
C LEU A 146 -2.18 -16.52 9.37
N VAL A 147 -1.73 -15.83 10.42
CA VAL A 147 -0.32 -15.58 10.77
C VAL A 147 -0.09 -15.84 12.26
N SER A 148 1.16 -15.99 12.69
CA SER A 148 1.50 -16.17 14.10
C SER A 148 1.18 -14.93 14.94
N LYS A 149 1.00 -15.12 16.25
CA LYS A 149 0.78 -14.02 17.21
C LYS A 149 1.93 -13.00 17.22
N TRP A 150 3.15 -13.44 16.92
CA TRP A 150 4.30 -12.56 16.81
C TRP A 150 4.12 -11.53 15.68
N TRP A 151 3.67 -11.96 14.49
CA TRP A 151 3.40 -11.04 13.39
C TRP A 151 2.26 -10.06 13.67
N ILE A 152 1.26 -10.49 14.44
CA ILE A 152 0.19 -9.61 14.91
C ILE A 152 0.76 -8.54 15.86
N ALA A 153 1.62 -8.93 16.80
CA ALA A 153 2.26 -8.02 17.73
C ALA A 153 3.15 -6.98 17.02
N GLU A 154 3.94 -7.41 16.04
CA GLU A 154 4.77 -6.51 15.21
C GLU A 154 3.90 -5.51 14.42
N GLN A 155 2.80 -5.97 13.82
CA GLN A 155 1.87 -5.06 13.14
C GLN A 155 1.19 -4.09 14.13
N LEU A 156 0.81 -4.53 15.34
CA LEU A 156 0.23 -3.65 16.35
C LEU A 156 1.20 -2.53 16.74
N LYS A 157 2.45 -2.89 17.03
CA LYS A 157 3.52 -1.93 17.33
C LYS A 157 3.67 -0.91 16.19
N ARG A 158 3.82 -1.40 14.96
CA ARG A 158 3.94 -0.53 13.78
C ARG A 158 2.72 0.38 13.60
N THR A 159 1.50 -0.14 13.82
CA THR A 159 0.27 0.65 13.69
C THR A 159 0.25 1.80 14.72
N LYS A 160 0.63 1.51 15.97
CA LYS A 160 0.72 2.54 17.02
C LYS A 160 1.75 3.61 16.67
N GLU A 161 2.94 3.20 16.22
CA GLU A 161 4.05 4.12 15.90
C GLU A 161 3.80 4.95 14.62
N HIS A 162 3.22 4.35 13.59
CA HIS A 162 3.03 4.99 12.29
C HIS A 162 1.68 5.70 12.12
N VAL A 163 0.63 5.25 12.80
CA VAL A 163 -0.73 5.80 12.65
C VAL A 163 -1.15 6.64 13.87
N GLY A 164 -0.62 6.33 15.06
CA GLY A 164 -0.91 7.09 16.27
C GLY A 164 -2.19 6.71 17.01
N ILE A 165 -2.83 5.60 16.63
CA ILE A 165 -4.04 5.10 17.33
C ILE A 165 -3.64 4.55 18.71
N ASN A 166 -4.21 5.13 19.77
CA ASN A 166 -3.93 4.73 21.15
C ASN A 166 -5.04 3.88 21.78
N GLU A 167 -6.27 3.98 21.28
CA GLU A 167 -7.41 3.21 21.77
C GLU A 167 -7.26 1.73 21.38
N ALA A 168 -7.27 0.83 22.37
CA ALA A 168 -6.88 -0.57 22.18
C ALA A 168 -7.75 -1.32 21.16
N GLU A 169 -9.07 -1.15 21.24
CA GLU A 169 -10.01 -1.83 20.32
C GLU A 169 -9.83 -1.35 18.88
N LYS A 170 -9.79 -0.02 18.67
CA LYS A 170 -9.53 0.57 17.34
C LYS A 170 -8.17 0.17 16.80
N LEU A 171 -7.13 0.14 17.64
CA LEU A 171 -5.79 -0.28 17.25
C LEU A 171 -5.77 -1.74 16.78
N GLN A 172 -6.45 -2.63 17.52
CA GLN A 172 -6.56 -4.04 17.15
C GLN A 172 -7.35 -4.24 15.86
N GLU A 173 -8.48 -3.53 15.71
CA GLU A 173 -9.28 -3.59 14.49
C GLU A 173 -8.49 -3.10 13.27
N PHE A 174 -7.83 -1.94 13.37
CA PHE A 174 -7.00 -1.39 12.30
C PHE A 174 -5.86 -2.34 11.92
N CYS A 175 -5.20 -2.93 12.92
CA CYS A 175 -4.17 -3.95 12.71
C CYS A 175 -4.71 -5.13 11.90
N PHE A 176 -5.85 -5.72 12.30
CA PHE A 176 -6.43 -6.86 11.61
C PHE A 176 -6.86 -6.52 10.18
N ARG A 177 -7.46 -5.35 9.97
CA ARG A 177 -7.80 -4.84 8.64
C ARG A 177 -6.56 -4.66 7.78
N THR A 178 -5.45 -4.16 8.34
CA THR A 178 -4.18 -3.98 7.61
C THR A 178 -3.61 -5.32 7.15
N ILE A 179 -3.54 -6.30 8.06
CA ILE A 179 -3.07 -7.66 7.72
C ILE A 179 -3.96 -8.28 6.64
N ALA A 180 -5.28 -8.14 6.77
CA ALA A 180 -6.24 -8.65 5.80
C ALA A 180 -6.12 -7.99 4.42
N SER A 181 -5.88 -6.68 4.36
CA SER A 181 -5.64 -5.93 3.11
C SER A 181 -4.44 -6.52 2.36
N TYR A 182 -3.30 -6.61 3.02
CA TYR A 182 -2.07 -7.13 2.42
C TYR A 182 -2.23 -8.60 1.99
N ALA A 183 -2.90 -9.43 2.78
CA ALA A 183 -3.18 -10.82 2.41
C ALA A 183 -4.08 -10.92 1.17
N ALA A 184 -5.08 -10.04 1.04
CA ALA A 184 -5.96 -9.95 -0.13
C ALA A 184 -5.23 -9.45 -1.38
N GLU A 185 -4.37 -8.43 -1.23
CA GLU A 185 -3.47 -7.95 -2.28
C GLU A 185 -2.63 -9.09 -2.86
N GLY A 186 -2.11 -9.97 -1.98
CA GLY A 186 -1.38 -11.18 -2.35
C GLY A 186 -2.09 -12.04 -3.42
N LEU A 187 -3.40 -12.26 -3.25
CA LEU A 187 -4.19 -13.03 -4.22
C LEU A 187 -4.46 -12.26 -5.52
N VAL A 188 -4.74 -10.96 -5.42
CA VAL A 188 -5.02 -10.13 -6.59
C VAL A 188 -3.77 -9.93 -7.47
N PHE A 189 -2.60 -9.66 -6.89
CA PHE A 189 -1.36 -9.58 -7.67
C PHE A 189 -1.00 -10.90 -8.33
N GLY A 190 -1.38 -12.03 -7.74
CA GLY A 190 -1.26 -13.35 -8.39
C GLY A 190 -2.09 -13.51 -9.66
N ARG A 191 -3.18 -12.76 -9.80
CA ARG A 191 -4.00 -12.71 -11.02
C ARG A 191 -3.48 -11.64 -11.97
N LEU A 192 -3.21 -10.44 -11.46
CA LEU A 192 -2.66 -9.33 -12.24
C LEU A 192 -1.34 -9.71 -12.95
N SER A 193 -0.48 -10.49 -12.30
CA SER A 193 0.79 -10.97 -12.87
C SER A 193 0.64 -11.79 -14.15
N LYS A 194 -0.55 -12.36 -14.41
CA LYS A 194 -0.88 -13.15 -15.60
C LYS A 194 -1.46 -12.30 -16.73
N THR A 195 -1.74 -11.03 -16.48
CA THR A 195 -2.28 -10.10 -17.49
C THR A 195 -1.15 -9.43 -18.26
N ARG A 196 -1.38 -9.04 -19.51
CA ARG A 196 -0.41 -8.19 -20.26
C ARG A 196 -0.20 -6.84 -19.57
N PHE A 197 -1.23 -6.37 -18.86
CA PHE A 197 -1.24 -5.07 -18.21
C PHE A 197 -0.50 -5.02 -16.88
N PHE A 198 -0.18 -6.14 -16.24
CA PHE A 198 0.65 -6.19 -15.01
C PHE A 198 1.59 -7.42 -14.99
N ALA A 199 2.04 -7.85 -16.17
CA ALA A 199 2.77 -9.10 -16.38
C ALA A 199 4.01 -9.22 -15.49
N ASN A 200 4.22 -10.43 -14.94
CA ASN A 200 5.39 -10.80 -14.13
C ASN A 200 5.73 -9.73 -13.09
N CYS A 201 4.73 -9.35 -12.30
CA CYS A 201 4.89 -8.25 -11.37
C CYS A 201 5.79 -8.63 -10.19
N VAL A 202 6.73 -7.76 -9.86
CA VAL A 202 7.66 -7.90 -8.75
C VAL A 202 7.50 -6.69 -7.85
N TRP A 203 7.19 -6.91 -6.58
CA TRP A 203 7.16 -5.80 -5.62
C TRP A 203 8.60 -5.37 -5.37
N LEU A 204 8.94 -4.17 -5.84
CA LEU A 204 10.18 -3.50 -5.53
C LEU A 204 10.00 -2.69 -4.25
N ASN A 205 10.23 -3.32 -3.10
CA ASN A 205 10.15 -2.62 -1.83
C ASN A 205 11.46 -1.87 -1.55
N ILE A 206 11.34 -0.56 -1.40
CA ILE A 206 12.44 0.39 -1.18
C ILE A 206 12.48 0.83 0.30
N GLU A 207 11.51 0.36 1.10
CA GLU A 207 11.60 0.39 2.56
C GLU A 207 12.51 -0.72 3.07
N GLU A 208 12.87 -0.64 4.35
CA GLU A 208 13.58 -1.72 5.04
C GLU A 208 12.88 -3.08 4.85
N ALA A 209 13.72 -4.10 4.71
CA ALA A 209 13.34 -5.49 4.48
C ALA A 209 12.64 -6.06 5.71
N ASP A 210 11.36 -5.73 5.85
CA ASP A 210 10.57 -6.22 6.96
C ASP A 210 9.91 -7.54 6.53
N GLU A 211 10.47 -8.66 7.01
CA GLU A 211 9.96 -10.02 6.87
C GLU A 211 8.46 -10.11 7.22
N ARG A 212 7.96 -9.19 8.07
CA ARG A 212 6.54 -8.98 8.36
C ARG A 212 5.72 -8.75 7.10
N THR A 213 6.19 -7.88 6.22
CA THR A 213 5.48 -7.51 4.99
C THR A 213 5.41 -8.71 4.05
N ILE A 214 6.52 -9.44 3.88
CA ILE A 214 6.57 -10.67 3.07
C ILE A 214 5.57 -11.69 3.62
N THR A 215 5.63 -11.92 4.93
CA THR A 215 4.82 -12.94 5.58
C THR A 215 3.35 -12.61 5.51
N ILE A 216 2.96 -11.37 5.84
CA ILE A 216 1.57 -10.94 5.82
C ILE A 216 1.00 -11.01 4.40
N THR A 217 1.67 -10.42 3.41
CA THR A 217 1.17 -10.36 2.04
C THR A 217 1.05 -11.76 1.40
N ASN A 218 1.93 -12.69 1.76
CA ASN A 218 1.89 -14.06 1.24
C ASN A 218 1.07 -15.03 2.11
N SER A 219 0.63 -14.63 3.31
CA SER A 219 -0.05 -15.51 4.27
C SER A 219 -1.22 -16.30 3.66
N LEU A 220 -2.13 -15.61 2.98
CA LEU A 220 -3.30 -16.25 2.37
C LEU A 220 -2.95 -17.09 1.14
N ARG A 221 -1.94 -16.68 0.36
CA ARG A 221 -1.42 -17.48 -0.77
C ARG A 221 -0.89 -18.82 -0.30
N ILE A 222 -0.05 -18.82 0.75
CA ILE A 222 0.52 -20.02 1.35
C ILE A 222 -0.57 -20.94 1.89
N LYS A 223 -1.58 -20.38 2.59
CA LYS A 223 -2.75 -21.15 3.07
C LYS A 223 -3.56 -21.78 1.94
N GLU A 224 -3.51 -21.23 0.73
CA GLU A 224 -4.18 -21.75 -0.47
C GLU A 224 -3.25 -22.59 -1.37
N GLY A 225 -2.07 -22.99 -0.87
CA GLY A 225 -1.10 -23.79 -1.62
C GLY A 225 -0.58 -23.08 -2.86
N LYS A 226 -0.44 -21.74 -2.82
CA LYS A 226 0.07 -20.92 -3.92
C LYS A 226 1.47 -20.41 -3.59
N ASP A 227 2.31 -20.36 -4.62
CA ASP A 227 3.65 -19.79 -4.51
C ASP A 227 3.61 -18.34 -4.00
N PRO A 228 4.57 -17.89 -3.20
CA PRO A 228 4.67 -16.50 -2.78
C PRO A 228 4.86 -15.57 -3.99
N LEU A 229 4.43 -14.31 -3.86
CA LEU A 229 4.72 -13.28 -4.83
C LEU A 229 6.22 -12.95 -4.82
N PRO A 230 6.82 -12.69 -5.99
CA PRO A 230 8.20 -12.23 -6.04
C PRO A 230 8.29 -10.80 -5.46
N MET A 231 9.18 -10.63 -4.50
CA MET A 231 9.47 -9.36 -3.84
C MET A 231 10.98 -9.15 -3.83
N LEU A 232 11.42 -7.93 -4.12
CA LEU A 232 12.81 -7.49 -4.04
C LEU A 232 12.91 -6.36 -3.02
N PHE A 233 13.85 -6.50 -2.10
CA PHE A 233 14.15 -5.50 -1.07
C PHE A 233 15.51 -4.90 -1.38
N MET A 234 15.61 -3.57 -1.38
CA MET A 234 16.83 -2.84 -1.73
C MET A 234 16.98 -1.56 -0.95
#